data_AF-A0A930DIG1-F1
#
_entry.id   AF-A0A930DIG1-F1
#
_cell.length_a   1.000
_cell.length_b   1.000
_cell.length_c   1.000
_cell.angle_alpha   90.00
_cell.angle_beta   90.00
_cell.angle_gamma   90.00
#
_symmetry.space_group_name_H-M   'P 1'
#
loop_
_entity.id
_entity.type
_entity.pdbx_description
1 polymer ?
#
loop_
_entity_poly.entity_id
_entity_poly.type
_entity_poly.pdbx_seq_one_letter_code
_entity_poly.pdbx_strand_id
1 'polypeptide(L)'
;MTTTTAPQRIREIPYNYTSYTDREIVIRLLGDEAWQILQDLRGQRRTGRSARMLFEVLGDIWVVVRNPYLVDDLLEHPKRRAALVREMHHRLNEIRKRRDDNPQVDVLIAAAEKAVERFDGSFDETRQKRRQILERLSKITKPHNIMFDGLARVTHVTDATDWRVEYPFV
;
A
#
# COMPACT_ATOMS: atom_id res chain seq x y z
N MET A 1 40.44 -2.26 12.36
CA MET A 1 39.35 -2.34 11.36
C MET A 1 38.25 -1.41 11.82
N THR A 2 38.15 -0.22 11.23
CA THR A 2 37.09 0.75 11.54
C THR A 2 35.80 0.29 10.86
N THR A 3 34.85 -0.22 11.65
CA THR A 3 33.48 -0.46 11.21
C THR A 3 32.80 0.87 10.97
N THR A 4 32.76 1.30 9.71
CA THR A 4 31.87 2.38 9.27
C THR A 4 30.44 1.86 9.37
N THR A 5 29.76 2.12 10.48
CA THR A 5 28.30 1.92 10.58
C THR A 5 27.65 2.77 9.50
N ALA A 6 27.11 2.13 8.46
CA ALA A 6 26.37 2.80 7.41
C ALA A 6 25.24 3.64 8.08
N PRO A 7 25.02 4.90 7.66
CA PRO A 7 24.00 5.73 8.27
C PRO A 7 22.65 5.02 8.16
N GLN A 8 22.02 4.78 9.32
CA GLN A 8 20.70 4.16 9.42
C GLN A 8 19.72 5.07 8.66
N ARG A 9 19.34 4.67 7.43
CA ARG A 9 18.36 5.42 6.64
C ARG A 9 17.02 5.36 7.37
N ILE A 10 16.68 6.41 8.10
CA ILE A 10 15.39 6.54 8.78
C ILE A 10 14.31 6.50 7.69
N ARG A 11 13.43 5.50 7.77
CA ARG A 11 12.25 5.37 6.92
C ARG A 11 11.15 6.27 7.46
N GLU A 12 10.50 7.00 6.56
CA GLU A 12 9.35 7.85 6.88
C GLU A 12 8.03 7.09 6.70
N ILE A 13 7.98 6.18 5.72
CA ILE A 13 6.82 5.30 5.51
C ILE A 13 6.89 4.11 6.48
N PRO A 14 5.90 3.95 7.39
CA PRO A 14 5.83 2.81 8.30
C PRO A 14 5.67 1.49 7.55
N TYR A 15 6.06 0.39 8.21
CA TYR A 15 5.92 -0.98 7.70
C TYR A 15 6.62 -1.27 6.36
N ASN A 16 7.49 -0.35 5.90
CA ASN A 16 8.31 -0.58 4.74
C ASN A 16 9.54 -1.42 5.09
N TYR A 17 9.36 -2.74 5.10
CA TYR A 17 10.49 -3.68 5.16
C TYR A 17 10.89 -4.21 3.77
N THR A 18 10.38 -3.60 2.70
CA THR A 18 10.79 -3.92 1.33
C THR A 18 12.12 -3.24 0.98
N SER A 19 12.73 -3.68 -0.13
CA SER A 19 13.87 -3.01 -0.75
C SER A 19 13.49 -1.73 -1.55
N TYR A 20 12.21 -1.34 -1.56
CA TYR A 20 11.76 -0.08 -2.13
C TYR A 20 12.06 1.10 -1.20
N THR A 21 12.50 2.20 -1.79
CA THR A 21 12.64 3.51 -1.15
C THR A 21 11.28 4.16 -0.95
N ASP A 22 11.19 5.10 -0.01
CA ASP A 22 9.94 5.81 0.26
C ASP A 22 9.51 6.63 -0.98
N ARG A 23 10.48 7.16 -1.73
CA ARG A 23 10.26 7.75 -3.07
C ARG A 23 9.59 6.77 -4.02
N GLU A 24 10.13 5.57 -4.14
CA GLU A 24 9.60 4.52 -5.01
C GLU A 24 8.18 4.11 -4.65
N ILE A 25 7.84 4.09 -3.36
CA ILE A 25 6.48 3.79 -2.88
C ILE A 25 5.54 4.95 -3.21
N VAL A 26 5.94 6.18 -2.90
CA VAL A 26 5.14 7.39 -3.19
C VAL A 26 4.83 7.47 -4.68
N ILE A 27 5.82 7.27 -5.55
CA ILE A 27 5.61 7.35 -7.00
C ILE A 27 4.65 6.26 -7.48
N ARG A 28 4.77 5.03 -6.98
CA ARG A 28 3.86 3.93 -7.34
C ARG A 28 2.43 4.18 -6.89
N LEU A 29 2.25 4.74 -5.69
CA LEU A 29 0.93 4.92 -5.11
C LEU A 29 0.25 6.23 -5.56
N LEU A 30 1.01 7.32 -5.68
CA LEU A 30 0.51 8.68 -5.87
C LEU A 30 0.97 9.35 -7.19
N GLY A 31 2.02 8.84 -7.83
CA GLY A 31 2.63 9.40 -9.03
C GLY A 31 3.84 10.32 -8.76
N ASP A 32 4.58 10.65 -9.83
CA ASP A 32 5.78 11.50 -9.74
C ASP A 32 5.47 12.93 -9.28
N GLU A 33 4.35 13.52 -9.70
CA GLU A 33 3.93 14.87 -9.30
C GLU A 33 3.80 14.99 -7.78
N ALA A 34 3.15 14.01 -7.13
CA ALA A 34 3.00 13.98 -5.69
C ALA A 34 4.36 13.91 -4.96
N TRP A 35 5.33 13.18 -5.52
CA TRP A 35 6.69 13.16 -4.97
C TRP A 35 7.37 14.53 -5.05
N GLN A 36 7.25 15.24 -6.18
CA GLN A 36 7.83 16.58 -6.32
C GLN A 36 7.20 17.56 -5.31
N ILE A 37 5.88 17.55 -5.19
CA ILE A 37 5.17 18.39 -4.22
C ILE A 37 5.64 18.10 -2.78
N LEU A 38 5.81 16.83 -2.41
CA LEU A 38 6.31 16.46 -1.08
C LEU A 38 7.72 17.00 -0.82
N GLN A 39 8.58 17.02 -1.84
CA GLN A 39 9.93 17.57 -1.73
C GLN A 39 9.92 19.09 -1.55
N ASP A 40 9.06 19.79 -2.31
CA ASP A 40 8.89 21.25 -2.18
C ASP A 40 8.38 21.63 -0.78
N LEU A 41 7.35 20.92 -0.29
CA LEU A 41 6.78 21.15 1.03
C LEU A 41 7.78 20.82 2.16
N ARG A 42 8.65 19.81 1.96
CA ARG A 42 9.71 19.47 2.92
C ARG A 42 10.72 20.60 3.07
N GLY A 43 11.05 21.30 1.99
CA GLY A 43 11.91 22.48 2.00
C GLY A 43 11.36 23.65 2.84
N GLN A 44 10.04 23.73 2.97
CA GLN A 44 9.33 24.80 3.69
C GLN A 44 9.21 24.56 5.22
N ARG A 45 9.68 23.41 5.74
CA ARG A 45 9.81 23.06 7.18
C ARG A 45 8.57 23.30 8.08
N ARG A 46 7.36 23.34 7.53
CA ARG A 46 6.12 23.66 8.28
C ARG A 46 5.25 22.46 8.72
N THR A 47 5.40 21.27 8.14
CA THR A 47 4.31 20.25 8.14
C THR A 47 4.67 18.82 8.54
N GLY A 48 5.49 18.62 9.58
CA GLY A 48 5.93 17.28 10.00
C GLY A 48 4.78 16.31 10.38
N ARG A 49 3.73 16.80 11.05
CA ARG A 49 2.59 15.95 11.46
C ARG A 49 1.71 15.53 10.28
N SER A 50 1.45 16.43 9.34
CA SER A 50 0.65 16.14 8.14
C SER A 50 1.37 15.17 7.20
N ALA A 51 2.68 15.35 7.03
CA ALA A 51 3.52 14.41 6.27
C ALA A 51 3.50 13.01 6.91
N ARG A 52 3.63 12.93 8.24
CA ARG A 52 3.56 11.65 8.96
C ARG A 52 2.22 10.93 8.75
N MET A 53 1.09 11.63 8.88
CA MET A 53 -0.23 11.04 8.64
C MET A 53 -0.38 10.53 7.20
N LEU A 54 0.15 11.27 6.21
CA LEU A 54 0.16 10.81 4.82
C LEU A 54 0.99 9.53 4.68
N PHE A 55 2.18 9.49 5.25
CA PHE A 55 3.04 8.32 5.19
C PHE A 55 2.45 7.11 5.93
N GLU A 56 1.70 7.31 7.00
CA GLU A 56 0.92 6.26 7.67
C GLU A 56 -0.14 5.68 6.72
N VAL A 57 -0.89 6.53 5.99
CA VAL A 57 -1.84 6.06 4.96
C VAL A 57 -1.14 5.25 3.86
N LEU A 58 0.00 5.74 3.35
CA LEU A 58 0.76 5.02 2.34
C LEU A 58 1.33 3.70 2.87
N GLY A 59 1.78 3.67 4.12
CA GLY A 59 2.28 2.48 4.80
C GLY A 59 1.19 1.43 4.96
N ASP A 60 -0.01 1.82 5.36
CA ASP A 60 -1.16 0.92 5.50
C ASP A 60 -1.57 0.29 4.15
N ILE A 61 -1.57 1.07 3.07
CA ILE A 61 -1.81 0.53 1.71
C ILE A 61 -0.68 -0.43 1.34
N TRP A 62 0.57 0.01 1.51
CA TRP A 62 1.75 -0.71 1.06
C TRP A 62 1.91 -2.07 1.74
N VAL A 63 1.75 -2.13 3.06
CA VAL A 63 1.90 -3.36 3.83
C VAL A 63 0.87 -4.41 3.41
N VAL A 64 -0.37 -3.99 3.15
CA VAL A 64 -1.43 -4.91 2.72
C VAL A 64 -1.17 -5.40 1.30
N VAL A 65 -0.93 -4.49 0.35
CA VAL A 65 -0.71 -4.87 -1.06
C VAL A 65 0.47 -5.83 -1.23
N ARG A 66 1.49 -5.71 -0.37
CA ARG A 66 2.69 -6.56 -0.41
C ARG A 66 2.59 -7.84 0.41
N ASN A 67 1.53 -8.03 1.20
CA ASN A 67 1.38 -9.21 2.05
C ASN A 67 0.12 -10.01 1.68
N PRO A 68 0.26 -11.14 0.96
CA PRO A 68 -0.87 -11.99 0.58
C PRO A 68 -1.76 -12.42 1.76
N TYR A 69 -1.19 -12.63 2.95
CA TYR A 69 -1.96 -12.98 4.14
C TYR A 69 -2.85 -11.83 4.63
N LEU A 70 -2.37 -10.58 4.56
CA LEU A 70 -3.20 -9.42 4.90
C LEU A 70 -4.30 -9.17 3.86
N VAL A 71 -3.99 -9.40 2.58
CA VAL A 71 -5.02 -9.35 1.52
C VAL A 71 -6.11 -10.37 1.81
N ASP A 72 -5.75 -11.61 2.14
CA ASP A 72 -6.72 -12.66 2.44
C ASP A 72 -7.54 -12.38 3.71
N ASP A 73 -6.91 -11.92 4.80
CA ASP A 73 -7.64 -11.53 6.03
C ASP A 73 -8.69 -10.45 5.73
N LEU A 74 -8.32 -9.43 4.96
CA LEU A 74 -9.23 -8.33 4.61
C LEU A 74 -10.28 -8.75 3.56
N LEU A 75 -9.98 -9.72 2.70
CA LEU A 75 -10.97 -10.37 1.84
C LEU A 75 -11.97 -11.18 2.65
N GLU A 76 -11.56 -11.87 3.71
CA GLU A 76 -12.42 -12.68 4.56
C GLU A 76 -13.24 -11.82 5.55
N HIS A 77 -12.69 -10.68 5.97
CA HIS A 77 -13.28 -9.84 7.00
C HIS A 77 -13.60 -8.41 6.52
N PRO A 78 -14.72 -8.20 5.80
CA PRO A 78 -15.12 -6.89 5.26
C PRO A 78 -15.21 -5.77 6.29
N LYS A 79 -15.57 -6.09 7.55
CA LYS A 79 -15.62 -5.10 8.64
C LYS A 79 -14.25 -4.56 8.99
N ARG A 80 -13.20 -5.39 8.93
CA ARG A 80 -11.80 -4.97 9.16
C ARG A 80 -11.32 -4.10 8.01
N ARG A 81 -11.59 -4.51 6.76
CA ARG A 81 -11.33 -3.69 5.55
C ARG A 81 -11.95 -2.31 5.68
N ALA A 82 -13.24 -2.25 5.98
CA ALA A 82 -13.96 -0.99 6.13
C ALA A 82 -13.43 -0.13 7.30
N ALA A 83 -12.97 -0.74 8.40
CA ALA A 83 -12.36 0.01 9.50
C ALA A 83 -11.02 0.63 9.10
N LEU A 84 -10.17 -0.12 8.40
CA LEU A 84 -8.89 0.36 7.88
C LEU A 84 -9.09 1.53 6.91
N VAL A 85 -9.99 1.39 5.93
CA VAL A 85 -10.29 2.44 4.95
C VAL A 85 -10.86 3.69 5.61
N ARG A 86 -11.76 3.55 6.59
CA ARG A 86 -12.27 4.70 7.36
C ARG A 86 -11.17 5.46 8.09
N GLU A 87 -10.22 4.75 8.69
CA GLU A 87 -9.09 5.36 9.38
C GLU A 87 -8.17 6.11 8.42
N MET A 88 -7.91 5.56 7.22
CA MET A 88 -7.17 6.29 6.18
C MET A 88 -7.86 7.59 5.78
N HIS A 89 -9.17 7.55 5.49
CA HIS A 89 -9.93 8.76 5.17
C HIS A 89 -9.96 9.75 6.35
N HIS A 90 -10.02 9.28 7.59
CA HIS A 90 -9.94 10.13 8.77
C HIS A 90 -8.61 10.92 8.80
N ARG A 91 -7.48 10.24 8.56
CA ARG A 91 -6.17 10.89 8.49
C ARG A 91 -6.07 11.91 7.36
N LEU A 92 -6.57 11.58 6.16
CA LEU A 92 -6.59 12.51 5.03
C LEU A 92 -7.44 13.75 5.33
N ASN A 93 -8.57 13.59 6.02
CA ASN A 93 -9.39 14.70 6.48
C ASN A 93 -8.67 15.58 7.53
N GLU A 94 -7.90 14.99 8.44
CA GLU A 94 -7.08 15.73 9.40
C GLU A 94 -5.95 16.51 8.72
N ILE A 95 -5.35 15.97 7.65
CA ILE A 95 -4.40 16.72 6.81
C ILE A 95 -5.10 17.91 6.16
N ARG A 96 -6.28 17.68 5.56
CA ARG A 96 -7.08 18.72 4.89
C ARG A 96 -7.41 19.89 5.80
N LYS A 97 -7.74 19.64 7.07
CA LYS A 97 -8.03 20.70 8.06
C LYS A 97 -6.80 21.56 8.41
N ARG A 98 -5.59 21.03 8.24
CA ARG A 98 -4.32 21.67 8.64
C ARG A 98 -3.54 22.23 7.45
N ARG A 99 -4.19 22.36 6.28
CA ARG A 99 -3.50 22.72 5.04
C ARG A 99 -3.20 24.20 4.89
N ASP A 100 -3.74 25.06 5.75
CA ASP A 100 -3.59 26.52 5.70
C ASP A 100 -3.81 27.10 4.28
N ASP A 101 -4.85 26.59 3.60
CA ASP A 101 -5.21 26.89 2.20
C ASP A 101 -4.08 26.73 1.17
N ASN A 102 -3.10 25.86 1.45
CA ASN A 102 -2.03 25.54 0.50
C ASN A 102 -2.56 24.60 -0.62
N PRO A 103 -2.61 25.07 -1.89
CA PRO A 103 -3.16 24.30 -2.99
C PRO A 103 -2.33 23.04 -3.32
N GLN A 104 -1.04 23.04 -3.01
CA GLN A 104 -0.18 21.87 -3.22
C GLN A 104 -0.60 20.70 -2.30
N VAL A 105 -1.06 21.01 -1.08
CA VAL A 105 -1.55 20.00 -0.14
C VAL A 105 -2.86 19.38 -0.64
N ASP A 106 -3.73 20.17 -1.28
CA ASP A 106 -4.97 19.65 -1.89
C ASP A 106 -4.69 18.65 -3.02
N VAL A 107 -3.66 18.90 -3.85
CA VAL A 107 -3.22 17.94 -4.87
C VAL A 107 -2.77 16.63 -4.25
N LEU A 108 -1.97 16.69 -3.16
CA LEU A 108 -1.53 15.49 -2.44
C LEU A 108 -2.69 14.71 -1.82
N ILE A 109 -3.64 15.40 -1.19
CA ILE A 109 -4.82 14.77 -0.60
C ILE A 109 -5.63 14.07 -1.69
N ALA A 110 -5.88 14.75 -2.82
CA ALA A 110 -6.64 14.16 -3.92
C ALA A 110 -5.94 12.92 -4.52
N ALA A 111 -4.61 12.95 -4.65
CA ALA A 111 -3.85 11.79 -5.09
C ALA A 111 -3.95 10.62 -4.10
N ALA A 112 -3.87 10.92 -2.79
CA ALA A 112 -3.99 9.92 -1.73
C ALA A 112 -5.40 9.34 -1.62
N GLU A 113 -6.45 10.16 -1.77
CA GLU A 113 -7.84 9.70 -1.80
C GLU A 113 -8.06 8.71 -2.95
N LYS A 114 -7.58 9.03 -4.16
CA LYS A 114 -7.61 8.11 -5.29
C LYS A 114 -6.83 6.82 -5.01
N ALA A 115 -5.73 6.88 -4.27
CA ALA A 115 -4.98 5.68 -3.90
C ALA A 115 -5.75 4.79 -2.91
N VAL A 116 -6.44 5.40 -1.93
CA VAL A 116 -7.33 4.70 -0.99
C VAL A 116 -8.52 4.07 -1.71
N GLU A 117 -9.14 4.78 -2.66
CA GLU A 117 -10.25 4.27 -3.48
C GLU A 117 -9.82 3.07 -4.33
N ARG A 118 -8.67 3.17 -5.03
CA ARG A 118 -8.10 2.04 -5.77
C ARG A 118 -7.80 0.86 -4.86
N PHE A 119 -7.25 1.12 -3.67
CA PHE A 119 -6.97 0.09 -2.69
C PHE A 119 -8.24 -0.65 -2.24
N ASP A 120 -9.29 0.05 -1.83
CA ASP A 120 -10.55 -0.58 -1.39
C ASP A 120 -11.24 -1.32 -2.54
N GLY A 121 -11.27 -0.72 -3.74
CA GLY A 121 -11.84 -1.34 -4.95
C GLY A 121 -11.13 -2.62 -5.39
N SER A 122 -9.82 -2.72 -5.16
CA SER A 122 -9.01 -3.88 -5.55
C SER A 122 -9.48 -5.20 -4.92
N PHE A 123 -10.11 -5.15 -3.75
CA PHE A 123 -10.64 -6.33 -3.07
C PHE A 123 -11.84 -6.92 -3.82
N ASP A 124 -12.73 -6.07 -4.31
CA ASP A 124 -13.92 -6.51 -5.04
C ASP A 124 -13.53 -7.02 -6.43
N GLU A 125 -12.57 -6.36 -7.09
CA GLU A 125 -11.94 -6.87 -8.31
C GLU A 125 -11.30 -8.25 -8.09
N THR A 126 -10.59 -8.42 -6.98
CA THR A 126 -9.95 -9.70 -6.62
C THR A 126 -10.98 -10.80 -6.42
N ARG A 127 -12.08 -10.52 -5.70
CA ARG A 127 -13.20 -11.47 -5.54
C ARG A 127 -13.80 -11.86 -6.88
N GLN A 128 -14.04 -10.90 -7.76
CA GLN A 128 -14.60 -11.16 -9.08
C GLN A 128 -13.67 -12.03 -9.92
N LYS A 129 -12.37 -11.72 -9.95
CA LYS A 129 -11.36 -12.51 -10.66
C LYS A 129 -11.23 -13.92 -10.09
N ARG A 130 -11.18 -14.10 -8.76
CA ARG A 130 -11.15 -15.41 -8.10
C ARG A 130 -12.37 -16.26 -8.52
N ARG A 131 -13.58 -15.67 -8.52
CA ARG A 131 -14.80 -16.33 -8.99
C ARG A 131 -14.69 -16.77 -10.45
N GLN A 132 -14.26 -15.87 -11.34
CA GLN A 132 -14.10 -16.18 -12.78
C GLN A 132 -13.07 -17.30 -13.03
N ILE A 133 -11.95 -17.30 -12.30
CA ILE A 133 -10.93 -18.33 -12.43
C ILE A 133 -11.46 -19.67 -11.93
N LEU A 134 -12.13 -19.69 -10.76
CA LEU A 134 -12.73 -20.90 -10.21
C LEU A 134 -13.76 -21.50 -11.17
N GLU A 135 -14.66 -20.69 -11.72
CA GLU A 135 -15.68 -21.12 -12.69
C GLU A 135 -15.08 -21.72 -13.97
N ARG A 136 -13.99 -21.15 -14.48
CA ARG A 136 -13.33 -21.63 -15.70
C ARG A 136 -12.51 -22.89 -15.45
N LEU A 137 -11.65 -22.87 -14.43
CA LEU A 137 -10.69 -23.95 -14.19
C LEU A 137 -11.34 -25.18 -13.56
N SER A 138 -12.46 -25.04 -12.83
CA SER A 138 -13.19 -26.20 -12.28
C SER A 138 -13.77 -27.14 -13.34
N LYS A 139 -13.79 -26.71 -14.61
CA LYS A 139 -14.15 -27.58 -15.76
C LYS A 139 -13.01 -28.51 -16.19
N ILE A 140 -11.78 -28.20 -15.78
CA ILE A 140 -10.55 -28.89 -16.21
C ILE A 140 -9.89 -29.64 -15.04
N THR A 141 -9.98 -29.09 -13.83
CA THR A 141 -9.40 -29.68 -12.62
C THR A 141 -10.38 -29.66 -11.45
N LYS A 142 -10.10 -30.43 -10.39
CA LYS A 142 -10.92 -30.41 -9.18
C LYS A 142 -10.81 -29.04 -8.48
N PRO A 143 -11.90 -28.50 -7.90
CA PRO A 143 -11.89 -27.17 -7.30
C PRO A 143 -10.80 -26.94 -6.23
N HIS A 144 -10.47 -27.96 -5.43
CA HIS A 144 -9.43 -27.86 -4.40
C HIS A 144 -8.00 -27.74 -4.95
N ASN A 145 -7.78 -27.97 -6.24
CA ASN A 145 -6.49 -27.74 -6.90
C ASN A 145 -6.31 -26.26 -7.31
N ILE A 146 -7.35 -25.43 -7.13
CA ILE A 146 -7.34 -24.00 -7.47
C ILE A 146 -7.23 -23.23 -6.16
N MET A 147 -5.99 -22.91 -5.79
CA MET A 147 -5.66 -22.24 -4.53
C MET A 147 -5.40 -20.77 -4.81
N PHE A 148 -5.86 -19.90 -3.91
CA PHE A 148 -5.63 -18.44 -4.00
C PHE A 148 -5.08 -17.87 -2.70
N ASP A 149 -4.91 -18.72 -1.68
CA ASP A 149 -4.50 -18.33 -0.35
C ASP A 149 -3.04 -17.85 -0.32
N GLY A 150 -2.71 -17.13 0.74
CA GLY A 150 -1.40 -16.52 0.91
C GLY A 150 -0.26 -17.53 0.81
N LEU A 151 -0.43 -18.76 1.31
CA LEU A 151 0.61 -19.78 1.21
C LEU A 151 0.85 -20.17 -0.25
N ALA A 152 -0.19 -20.49 -1.01
CA ALA A 152 -0.09 -20.80 -2.43
C ALA A 152 0.66 -19.69 -3.21
N ARG A 153 0.31 -18.43 -2.93
CA ARG A 153 0.86 -17.25 -3.60
C ARG A 153 2.31 -16.93 -3.25
N VAL A 154 2.86 -17.46 -2.15
CA VAL A 154 4.26 -17.22 -1.74
C VAL A 154 5.18 -18.42 -1.96
N THR A 155 4.66 -19.56 -2.41
CA THR A 155 5.43 -20.81 -2.56
C THR A 155 6.64 -20.69 -3.49
N HIS A 156 6.60 -19.80 -4.48
CA HIS A 156 7.70 -19.56 -5.43
C HIS A 156 8.80 -18.66 -4.88
N VAL A 157 8.59 -18.02 -3.72
CA VAL A 157 9.53 -17.07 -3.13
C VAL A 157 10.57 -17.81 -2.29
N THR A 158 11.81 -17.86 -2.77
CA THR A 158 12.93 -18.54 -2.10
C THR A 158 13.71 -17.65 -1.14
N ASP A 159 13.61 -16.33 -1.29
CA ASP A 159 14.18 -15.34 -0.36
C ASP A 159 13.05 -14.60 0.36
N ALA A 160 12.94 -14.82 1.68
CA ALA A 160 11.94 -14.20 2.54
C ALA A 160 12.00 -12.66 2.54
N THR A 161 13.07 -12.06 2.00
CA THR A 161 13.28 -10.60 1.95
C THR A 161 13.22 -9.99 0.54
N ASP A 162 13.17 -10.79 -0.52
CA ASP A 162 13.08 -10.25 -1.89
C ASP A 162 11.63 -9.86 -2.24
N TRP A 163 11.22 -8.71 -1.69
CA TRP A 163 9.90 -8.15 -1.90
C TRP A 163 9.83 -7.28 -3.17
N ARG A 164 10.77 -7.45 -4.11
CA ARG A 164 10.59 -6.98 -5.50
C ARG A 164 9.89 -8.02 -6.37
N VAL A 165 9.83 -9.27 -5.93
CA VAL A 165 9.09 -10.33 -6.61
C VAL A 165 7.60 -9.96 -6.68
N GLU A 166 7.02 -10.07 -7.87
CA GLU A 166 5.58 -9.97 -8.05
C GLU A 166 4.90 -11.25 -7.53
N TYR A 167 3.87 -11.09 -6.71
CA TYR A 167 3.07 -12.22 -6.27
C TYR A 167 2.05 -12.56 -7.37
N PRO A 168 2.00 -13.82 -7.83
CA PRO A 168 1.02 -14.22 -8.80
C PRO A 168 -0.40 -14.02 -8.24
N PHE A 169 -1.35 -13.87 -9.16
CA PHE A 169 -2.76 -13.77 -8.80
C PHE A 169 -3.33 -15.12 -8.31
N VAL A 170 -2.77 -16.21 -8.82
CA VAL A 170 -3.11 -17.62 -8.51
C VAL A 170 -1.90 -18.26 -7.86
#